data_AF-A0A926VIK1-F1
#
_entry.id   AF-A0A926VIK1-F1
#
_cell.length_a   1.000
_cell.length_b   1.000
_cell.length_c   1.000
_cell.angle_alpha   90.00
_cell.angle_beta   90.00
_cell.angle_gamma   90.00
#
_symmetry.space_group_name_H-M   'P 1'
#
loop_
_entity.id
_entity.type
_entity.pdbx_description
1 polymer ?
#
loop_
_entity_poly.entity_id
_entity_poly.type
_entity_poly.pdbx_seq_one_letter_code
_entity_poly.pdbx_strand_id
1 'polypeptide(L)'
;MNQQIYMLQKVAAVLADVPQTVVFTGGATISLYLDDVSAPDIRPTDDVDCVVEISSRTEYYQFSELLRSLGLEESTDPGAPLCRWRYEDITVDVMPCDESVLGFSNRWYTPGIANSIAYELPNGKVIQIFSVPYLLASKIEAFIGRGQRSFYFSADIEDIVALLDGCDRLEVEVQQADAEVRKFLSAWFRSEREGIWEVIPAFLSPAARNAGRGRLVRERIERLIHLA
;
A
#
# COMPACT_ATOMS: atom_id res chain seq x y z
N MET A 1 8.16 -2.92 19.85
CA MET A 1 6.99 -3.17 18.98
C MET A 1 7.13 -2.26 17.77
N ASN A 2 7.05 -2.81 16.55
CA ASN A 2 7.11 -2.00 15.33
C ASN A 2 5.96 -0.97 15.35
N GLN A 3 6.26 0.32 15.22
CA GLN A 3 5.28 1.42 15.29
C GLN A 3 4.14 1.21 14.30
N GLN A 4 4.43 0.74 13.09
CA GLN A 4 3.40 0.47 12.07
C GLN A 4 2.44 -0.63 12.52
N ILE A 5 2.95 -1.73 13.08
CA ILE A 5 2.12 -2.82 13.61
C ILE A 5 1.20 -2.30 14.72
N TYR A 6 1.72 -1.44 15.60
CA TYR A 6 0.90 -0.83 16.64
C TYR A 6 -0.24 0.03 16.07
N MET A 7 0.05 0.86 15.07
CA MET A 7 -0.98 1.67 14.41
C MET A 7 -2.03 0.79 13.72
N LEU A 8 -1.59 -0.24 12.99
CA LEU A 8 -2.49 -1.21 12.35
C LEU A 8 -3.39 -1.91 13.39
N GLN A 9 -2.85 -2.31 14.54
CA GLN A 9 -3.63 -2.93 15.62
C GLN A 9 -4.68 -1.99 16.22
N LYS A 10 -4.33 -0.71 16.40
CA LYS A 10 -5.26 0.32 16.88
C LYS A 10 -6.39 0.57 15.87
N VAL A 11 -6.03 0.80 14.60
CA VAL A 11 -7.01 1.09 13.55
C VAL A 11 -7.89 -0.14 13.28
N ALA A 12 -7.32 -1.34 13.26
CA ALA A 12 -8.09 -2.58 13.17
C ALA A 12 -9.04 -2.78 14.36
N ALA A 13 -8.75 -2.22 15.52
CA ALA A 13 -9.65 -2.30 16.66
C ALA A 13 -10.86 -1.40 16.52
N VAL A 14 -10.66 -0.14 16.11
CA VAL A 14 -11.78 0.79 15.94
C VAL A 14 -12.65 0.46 14.72
N LEU A 15 -12.05 -0.09 13.65
CA LEU A 15 -12.78 -0.48 12.44
C LEU A 15 -13.38 -1.90 12.49
N ALA A 16 -13.23 -2.64 13.60
CA ALA A 16 -13.67 -4.03 13.69
C ALA A 16 -15.19 -4.22 13.53
N ASP A 17 -15.97 -3.22 13.96
CA ASP A 17 -17.44 -3.27 13.95
C ASP A 17 -18.05 -2.61 12.70
N VAL A 18 -17.21 -2.21 11.74
CA VAL A 18 -17.66 -1.68 10.45
C VAL A 18 -18.23 -2.83 9.60
N PRO A 19 -19.45 -2.69 9.04
CA PRO A 19 -20.05 -3.76 8.23
C PRO A 19 -19.46 -3.87 6.82
N GLN A 20 -18.82 -2.80 6.32
CA GLN A 20 -18.09 -2.81 5.06
C GLN A 20 -16.80 -3.64 5.17
N THR A 21 -16.39 -4.24 4.06
CA THR A 21 -15.06 -4.84 3.96
C THR A 21 -14.02 -3.73 3.95
N VAL A 22 -13.17 -3.71 4.98
CA VAL A 22 -12.04 -2.79 5.11
C VAL A 22 -10.75 -3.52 4.77
N VAL A 23 -10.02 -3.02 3.78
CA VAL A 23 -8.74 -3.60 3.35
C VAL A 23 -7.61 -2.61 3.62
N PHE A 24 -6.69 -2.98 4.49
CA PHE A 24 -5.53 -2.19 4.87
C PHE A 24 -4.49 -2.21 3.74
N THR A 25 -3.92 -1.05 3.44
CA THR A 25 -2.93 -0.89 2.37
C THR A 25 -1.91 0.19 2.75
N GLY A 26 -1.15 0.69 1.77
CA GLY A 26 -0.28 1.83 1.97
C GLY A 26 0.98 1.53 2.76
N GLY A 27 1.68 2.59 3.18
CA GLY A 27 3.03 2.49 3.75
C GLY A 27 3.09 1.67 5.06
N ALA A 28 2.05 1.79 5.89
CA ALA A 28 1.99 1.07 7.17
C ALA A 28 1.94 -0.45 7.02
N THR A 29 1.48 -0.96 5.87
CA THR A 29 1.40 -2.40 5.62
C THR A 29 2.68 -3.00 5.05
N ILE A 30 3.65 -2.18 4.58
CA ILE A 30 4.83 -2.68 3.86
C ILE A 30 5.60 -3.72 4.67
N SER A 31 5.80 -3.49 5.98
CA SER A 31 6.50 -4.44 6.86
C SER A 31 5.87 -5.83 6.93
N LEU A 32 4.58 -5.97 6.64
CA LEU A 32 3.87 -7.25 6.67
C LEU A 32 4.23 -8.17 5.49
N TYR A 33 4.88 -7.62 4.46
CA TYR A 33 5.26 -8.36 3.25
C TYR A 33 6.74 -8.73 3.19
N LEU A 34 7.56 -8.15 4.07
CA LEU A 34 9.02 -8.27 4.00
C LEU A 34 9.51 -9.45 4.84
N ASP A 35 10.64 -10.00 4.40
CA ASP A 35 11.47 -10.89 5.20
C ASP A 35 12.04 -10.19 6.45
N ASP A 36 12.52 -10.97 7.42
CA ASP A 36 13.09 -10.46 8.67
C ASP A 36 14.35 -9.59 8.47
N VAL A 37 14.98 -9.66 7.29
CA VAL A 37 16.21 -8.93 6.97
C VAL A 37 15.91 -7.52 6.49
N SER A 38 14.86 -7.33 5.69
CA SER A 38 14.46 -6.04 5.11
C SER A 38 13.45 -5.29 5.98
N ALA A 39 12.67 -5.97 6.83
CA ALA A 39 11.69 -5.34 7.72
C ALA A 39 12.24 -4.24 8.66
N PRO A 40 13.49 -4.30 9.17
CA PRO A 40 14.02 -3.26 10.08
C PRO A 40 14.31 -1.90 9.43
N ASP A 41 14.56 -1.87 8.11
CA ASP A 41 15.04 -0.68 7.40
C ASP A 41 13.92 0.09 6.69
N ILE A 42 12.65 -0.22 6.99
CA ILE A 42 11.51 0.44 6.37
C ILE A 42 11.39 1.91 6.81
N ARG A 43 10.91 2.75 5.89
CA ARG A 43 10.55 4.12 6.20
C ARG A 43 9.44 4.16 7.26
N PRO A 44 9.57 5.01 8.31
CA PRO A 44 8.45 5.27 9.22
C PRO A 44 7.32 5.99 8.49
N THR A 45 6.09 5.74 8.93
CA THR A 45 4.89 6.45 8.45
C THR A 45 4.01 6.72 9.67
N ASP A 46 3.20 7.78 9.59
CA ASP A 46 2.34 8.24 10.69
C ASP A 46 0.84 8.05 10.37
N ASP A 47 0.56 7.42 9.24
CA ASP A 47 -0.77 7.18 8.70
C ASP A 47 -1.04 5.71 8.42
N VAL A 48 -2.32 5.33 8.50
CA VAL A 48 -2.84 4.03 8.10
C VAL A 48 -3.83 4.23 6.95
N ASP A 49 -3.49 3.66 5.80
CA ASP A 49 -4.36 3.66 4.62
C ASP A 49 -5.30 2.45 4.63
N CYS A 50 -6.58 2.69 4.35
CA CYS A 50 -7.61 1.68 4.20
C CYS A 50 -8.38 1.94 2.90
N VAL A 51 -8.81 0.88 2.24
CA VAL A 51 -9.75 0.93 1.11
C VAL A 51 -11.04 0.23 1.54
N VAL A 52 -12.17 0.85 1.27
CA VAL A 52 -13.51 0.32 1.57
C VAL A 52 -14.32 0.13 0.30
N GLU A 53 -15.08 -0.97 0.25
CA GLU A 53 -15.99 -1.28 -0.85
C GLU A 53 -17.24 -0.40 -0.77
N ILE A 54 -17.08 0.86 -1.16
CA ILE A 54 -18.15 1.87 -1.21
C ILE A 54 -18.14 2.50 -2.58
N SER A 55 -19.28 2.42 -3.28
CA SER A 55 -19.42 2.88 -4.68
C SER A 55 -20.42 4.02 -4.85
N SER A 56 -20.94 4.59 -3.77
CA SER A 56 -21.88 5.72 -3.84
C SER A 56 -21.66 6.74 -2.75
N ARG A 57 -21.97 8.01 -3.05
CA ARG A 57 -21.88 9.10 -2.07
C ARG A 57 -22.82 8.88 -0.87
N THR A 58 -24.01 8.35 -1.10
CA THR A 58 -24.98 8.09 -0.02
C THR A 58 -24.43 7.07 0.98
N GLU A 59 -23.85 5.99 0.48
CA GLU A 59 -23.19 4.98 1.32
C GLU A 59 -21.97 5.58 2.03
N TYR A 60 -21.17 6.40 1.35
CA TYR A 60 -20.05 7.09 1.98
C TYR A 60 -20.49 8.03 3.12
N TYR A 61 -21.60 8.75 2.97
CA TYR A 61 -22.12 9.58 4.06
C TYR A 61 -22.55 8.74 5.26
N GLN A 62 -23.22 7.60 5.05
CA GLN A 62 -23.59 6.68 6.13
C GLN A 62 -22.36 6.11 6.83
N PHE A 63 -21.34 5.76 6.04
CA PHE A 63 -20.05 5.30 6.54
C PHE A 63 -19.32 6.39 7.34
N SER A 64 -19.32 7.64 6.87
CA SER A 64 -18.79 8.78 7.63
C SER A 64 -19.47 8.95 9.00
N GLU A 65 -20.81 8.85 9.07
CA GLU A 65 -21.51 8.91 10.37
C GLU A 65 -21.12 7.75 11.30
N LEU A 66 -20.95 6.55 10.75
CA LEU A 66 -20.46 5.40 11.51
C LEU A 66 -19.05 5.66 12.06
N LEU A 67 -18.12 6.12 11.22
CA LEU A 67 -16.76 6.45 11.66
C LEU A 67 -16.76 7.51 12.78
N ARG A 68 -17.60 8.55 12.68
CA ARG A 68 -17.77 9.53 13.76
C ARG A 68 -18.29 8.90 15.05
N SER A 69 -19.24 7.97 14.96
CA SER A 69 -19.76 7.26 16.14
C SER A 69 -18.72 6.37 16.83
N LEU A 70 -17.71 5.91 16.07
CA LEU A 70 -16.58 5.12 16.56
C LEU A 70 -15.42 6.01 17.10
N GLY A 71 -15.59 7.34 17.07
CA GLY A 71 -14.64 8.30 17.59
C GLY A 71 -13.58 8.77 16.58
N LEU A 72 -13.75 8.48 15.28
CA LEU A 72 -12.92 9.08 14.25
C LEU A 72 -13.43 10.48 13.89
N GLU A 73 -12.51 11.41 13.68
CA GLU A 73 -12.82 12.78 13.29
C GLU A 73 -12.35 13.05 11.86
N GLU A 74 -13.20 13.63 11.01
CA GLU A 74 -12.77 14.07 9.67
C GLU A 74 -11.69 15.15 9.80
N SER A 75 -10.61 15.02 9.04
CA SER A 75 -9.59 16.06 9.01
C SER A 75 -10.15 17.31 8.35
N THR A 76 -9.97 18.44 9.04
CA THR A 76 -10.30 19.78 8.54
C THR A 76 -9.04 20.58 8.20
N ASP A 77 -7.88 19.92 8.16
CA ASP A 77 -6.61 20.58 7.86
C ASP A 77 -6.63 21.14 6.43
N PRO A 78 -6.10 22.34 6.20
CA PRO A 78 -5.99 22.90 4.86
C PRO A 78 -5.22 21.96 3.92
N GLY A 79 -5.89 21.48 2.87
CA GLY A 79 -5.30 20.61 1.86
C GLY A 79 -5.23 19.12 2.21
N ALA A 80 -5.80 18.70 3.34
CA ALA A 80 -5.98 17.26 3.61
C ALA A 80 -6.90 16.61 2.57
N PRO A 81 -6.62 15.36 2.14
CA PRO A 81 -7.51 14.65 1.24
C PRO A 81 -8.84 14.34 1.94
N LEU A 82 -9.93 14.30 1.18
CA LEU A 82 -11.29 14.11 1.73
C LEU A 82 -11.50 12.75 2.42
N CYS A 83 -10.63 11.79 2.18
CA CYS A 83 -10.65 10.49 2.84
C CYS A 83 -9.93 10.49 4.20
N ARG A 84 -9.35 11.61 4.63
CA ARG A 84 -8.51 11.66 5.83
C ARG A 84 -9.31 11.83 7.10
N TRP A 85 -9.07 10.92 8.02
CA TRP A 85 -9.61 10.89 9.38
C TRP A 85 -8.48 10.96 10.41
N ARG A 86 -8.85 11.31 11.63
CA ARG A 86 -7.99 11.25 12.82
C ARG A 86 -8.61 10.33 13.83
N TYR A 87 -7.79 9.46 14.41
CA TYR A 87 -8.16 8.62 15.53
C TYR A 87 -7.05 8.66 16.57
N GLU A 88 -7.31 9.34 17.69
CA GLU A 88 -6.30 9.65 18.71
C GLU A 88 -5.05 10.32 18.09
N ASP A 89 -3.90 9.64 18.12
CA ASP A 89 -2.62 10.10 17.58
C ASP A 89 -2.35 9.64 16.14
N ILE A 90 -3.28 8.93 15.51
CA ILE A 90 -3.08 8.28 14.20
C ILE A 90 -3.91 8.98 13.12
N THR A 91 -3.26 9.27 12.00
CA THR A 91 -3.96 9.65 10.76
C THR A 91 -4.47 8.39 10.07
N VAL A 92 -5.74 8.36 9.68
CA VAL A 92 -6.35 7.21 9.00
C VAL A 92 -6.95 7.68 7.69
N ASP A 93 -6.41 7.24 6.56
CA ASP A 93 -6.95 7.56 5.24
C ASP A 93 -7.87 6.42 4.81
N VAL A 94 -9.19 6.66 4.78
CA VAL A 94 -10.19 5.65 4.42
C VAL A 94 -10.80 5.97 3.05
N MET A 95 -10.30 5.30 2.03
CA MET A 95 -10.57 5.60 0.62
C MET A 95 -11.69 4.70 0.06
N PRO A 96 -12.74 5.25 -0.57
CA PRO A 96 -13.69 4.44 -1.32
C PRO A 96 -13.06 3.90 -2.61
N CYS A 97 -13.57 2.78 -3.10
CA CYS A 97 -13.07 2.17 -4.34
C CYS A 97 -13.52 2.90 -5.63
N ASP A 98 -14.58 3.70 -5.57
CA ASP A 98 -15.14 4.40 -6.74
C ASP A 98 -14.78 5.90 -6.76
N GLU A 99 -14.22 6.37 -7.88
CA GLU A 99 -13.78 7.76 -8.08
C GLU A 99 -14.94 8.76 -7.95
N SER A 100 -16.17 8.37 -8.29
CA SER A 100 -17.34 9.26 -8.23
C SER A 100 -17.69 9.69 -6.80
N VAL A 101 -17.19 8.97 -5.79
CA VAL A 101 -17.47 9.22 -4.37
C VAL A 101 -16.73 10.47 -3.89
N LEU A 102 -15.39 10.47 -3.97
CA LEU A 102 -14.53 11.56 -3.48
C LEU A 102 -13.78 12.34 -4.57
N GLY A 103 -13.97 12.01 -5.84
CA GLY A 103 -13.29 12.67 -6.96
C GLY A 103 -11.86 12.19 -7.21
N PHE A 104 -11.44 11.10 -6.56
CA PHE A 104 -10.20 10.38 -6.83
C PHE A 104 -10.39 8.90 -6.50
N SER A 105 -9.64 8.04 -7.19
CA SER A 105 -9.53 6.62 -6.84
C SER A 105 -8.22 6.08 -7.42
N ASN A 106 -7.98 4.79 -7.19
CA ASN A 106 -6.93 4.01 -7.79
C ASN A 106 -7.58 2.82 -8.49
N ARG A 107 -7.25 2.60 -9.77
CA ARG A 107 -7.85 1.52 -10.57
C ARG A 107 -7.72 0.13 -9.92
N TRP A 108 -6.74 -0.04 -9.04
CA TRP A 108 -6.45 -1.31 -8.36
C TRP A 108 -7.23 -1.51 -7.06
N TYR A 109 -8.04 -0.55 -6.62
CA TYR A 109 -8.82 -0.68 -5.38
C TYR A 109 -9.88 -1.77 -5.46
N THR A 110 -10.78 -1.73 -6.44
CA THR A 110 -11.81 -2.77 -6.60
C THR A 110 -11.22 -4.17 -6.77
N PRO A 111 -10.27 -4.44 -7.70
CA PRO A 111 -9.71 -5.77 -7.83
C PRO A 111 -8.78 -6.14 -6.65
N GLY A 112 -8.17 -5.16 -5.97
CA GLY A 112 -7.38 -5.38 -4.76
C GLY A 112 -8.23 -5.77 -3.55
N ILE A 113 -9.45 -5.23 -3.42
CA ILE A 113 -10.43 -5.70 -2.43
C ILE A 113 -10.83 -7.15 -2.73
N ALA A 114 -11.19 -7.44 -3.98
CA ALA A 114 -11.63 -8.77 -4.39
C ALA A 114 -10.55 -9.86 -4.23
N ASN A 115 -9.27 -9.47 -4.32
CA ASN A 115 -8.10 -10.35 -4.16
C ASN A 115 -7.32 -10.04 -2.86
N SER A 116 -8.01 -9.50 -1.86
CA SER A 116 -7.43 -9.27 -0.54
C SER A 116 -7.15 -10.58 0.17
N ILE A 117 -6.18 -10.56 1.06
CA ILE A 117 -5.75 -11.72 1.85
C ILE A 117 -5.82 -11.40 3.33
N ALA A 118 -6.14 -12.41 4.13
CA ALA A 118 -6.13 -12.31 5.57
C ALA A 118 -4.69 -12.28 6.11
N TYR A 119 -4.43 -11.38 7.05
CA TYR A 119 -3.17 -11.31 7.79
C TYR A 119 -3.45 -11.27 9.29
N GLU A 120 -2.79 -12.16 10.05
CA GLU A 120 -2.89 -12.19 11.51
C GLU A 120 -1.84 -11.26 12.13
N LEU A 121 -2.30 -10.20 12.78
CA LEU A 121 -1.46 -9.28 13.53
C LEU A 121 -0.94 -9.95 14.82
N PRO A 122 0.18 -9.49 15.41
CA PRO A 122 0.76 -10.12 16.60
C PRO A 122 -0.13 -10.20 17.86
N ASN A 123 -1.26 -9.50 17.88
CA ASN A 123 -2.27 -9.57 18.95
C ASN A 123 -3.41 -10.57 18.64
N GLY A 124 -3.28 -11.37 17.58
CA GLY A 124 -4.27 -12.35 17.12
C GLY A 124 -5.44 -11.77 16.32
N LYS A 125 -5.49 -10.45 16.09
CA LYS A 125 -6.51 -9.86 15.22
C LYS A 125 -6.18 -10.14 13.76
N VAL A 126 -7.20 -10.51 12.99
CA VAL A 126 -7.08 -10.69 11.54
C VAL A 126 -7.55 -9.43 10.82
N ILE A 127 -6.73 -8.91 9.93
CA ILE A 127 -7.08 -7.82 9.01
C ILE A 127 -7.05 -8.33 7.57
N GLN A 128 -7.76 -7.66 6.67
CA GLN A 128 -7.57 -7.85 5.23
C GLN A 128 -6.50 -6.89 4.73
N ILE A 129 -5.59 -7.37 3.89
CA ILE A 129 -4.58 -6.57 3.19
C ILE A 129 -4.61 -6.90 1.69
N PHE A 130 -4.05 -6.03 0.85
CA PHE A 130 -3.86 -6.37 -0.56
C PHE A 130 -2.92 -7.57 -0.71
N SER A 131 -3.16 -8.45 -1.68
CA SER A 131 -2.10 -9.35 -2.14
C SER A 131 -0.98 -8.55 -2.81
N VAL A 132 0.23 -9.13 -2.86
CA VAL A 132 1.43 -8.43 -3.35
C VAL A 132 1.25 -7.77 -4.73
N PRO A 133 0.68 -8.43 -5.76
CA PRO A 133 0.51 -7.81 -7.08
C PRO A 133 -0.37 -6.54 -7.04
N TYR A 134 -1.46 -6.53 -6.26
CA TYR A 134 -2.36 -5.38 -6.22
C TYR A 134 -1.82 -4.27 -5.33
N LEU A 135 -1.08 -4.59 -4.26
CA LEU A 135 -0.32 -3.58 -3.51
C LEU A 135 0.69 -2.89 -4.42
N LEU A 136 1.52 -3.66 -5.14
CA LEU A 136 2.54 -3.13 -6.03
C LEU A 136 1.92 -2.26 -7.13
N ALA A 137 0.84 -2.73 -7.74
CA ALA A 137 0.13 -2.00 -8.78
C ALA A 137 -0.50 -0.70 -8.24
N SER A 138 -1.08 -0.74 -7.04
CA SER A 138 -1.66 0.45 -6.40
C SER A 138 -0.61 1.52 -6.10
N LYS A 139 0.58 1.13 -5.65
CA LYS A 139 1.72 2.04 -5.41
C LYS A 139 2.21 2.68 -6.71
N ILE A 140 2.30 1.90 -7.78
CA ILE A 140 2.66 2.41 -9.12
C ILE A 140 1.62 3.43 -9.61
N GLU A 141 0.33 3.13 -9.47
CA GLU A 141 -0.73 4.06 -9.87
C GLU A 141 -0.67 5.36 -9.05
N ALA A 142 -0.42 5.27 -7.74
CA ALA A 142 -0.25 6.45 -6.86
C ALA A 142 0.96 7.30 -7.28
N PHE A 143 2.09 6.66 -7.59
CA PHE A 143 3.28 7.36 -8.11
C PHE A 143 2.97 8.12 -9.41
N ILE A 144 2.26 7.49 -10.34
CA ILE A 144 1.88 8.10 -11.63
C ILE A 144 0.92 9.28 -11.40
N GLY A 145 -0.07 9.12 -10.53
CA GLY A 145 -1.11 10.11 -10.26
C GLY A 145 -0.62 11.38 -9.56
N ARG A 146 0.44 11.30 -8.74
CA ARG A 146 0.99 12.44 -7.97
C ARG A 146 1.74 13.47 -8.81
N GLY A 147 1.91 13.25 -10.12
CA GLY A 147 2.30 14.27 -11.11
C GLY A 147 3.75 14.77 -11.08
N GLN A 148 4.47 14.65 -9.96
CA GLN A 148 5.85 15.15 -9.83
C GLN A 148 6.94 14.15 -10.26
N ARG A 149 6.59 12.88 -10.55
CA ARG A 149 7.48 11.79 -11.07
C ARG A 149 8.92 11.78 -10.53
N SER A 150 9.14 12.26 -9.31
CA SER A 150 10.48 12.31 -8.74
C SER A 150 10.75 10.96 -8.08
N PHE A 151 11.54 10.12 -8.75
CA PHE A 151 11.88 8.80 -8.25
C PHE A 151 12.61 8.88 -6.90
N TYR A 152 13.51 9.86 -6.73
CA TYR A 152 14.34 10.00 -5.53
C TYR A 152 13.58 10.39 -4.26
N PHE A 153 12.45 11.08 -4.39
CA PHE A 153 11.70 11.62 -3.23
C PHE A 153 10.30 11.01 -3.11
N SER A 154 10.02 9.92 -3.84
CA SER A 154 8.72 9.28 -3.80
C SER A 154 8.70 8.15 -2.77
N ALA A 155 7.84 8.30 -1.77
CA ALA A 155 7.52 7.23 -0.83
C ALA A 155 6.93 5.99 -1.54
N ASP A 156 6.22 6.17 -2.66
CA ASP A 156 5.69 5.04 -3.43
C ASP A 156 6.82 4.25 -4.10
N ILE A 157 7.85 4.92 -4.63
CA ILE A 157 9.03 4.26 -5.21
C ILE A 157 9.86 3.58 -4.12
N GLU A 158 10.01 4.21 -2.95
CA GLU A 158 10.67 3.59 -1.81
C GLU A 158 9.95 2.30 -1.39
N ASP A 159 8.63 2.33 -1.27
CA ASP A 159 7.81 1.15 -0.96
C ASP A 159 7.93 0.06 -2.04
N ILE A 160 7.95 0.45 -3.33
CA ILE A 160 8.17 -0.47 -4.46
C ILE A 160 9.55 -1.14 -4.34
N VAL A 161 10.61 -0.37 -4.05
CA VAL A 161 11.96 -0.92 -3.87
C VAL A 161 12.03 -1.84 -2.66
N ALA A 162 11.39 -1.48 -1.55
CA ALA A 162 11.32 -2.31 -0.35
C ALA A 162 10.65 -3.67 -0.63
N LEU A 163 9.53 -3.68 -1.37
CA LEU A 163 8.86 -4.92 -1.78
C LEU A 163 9.73 -5.76 -2.72
N LEU A 164 10.37 -5.13 -3.72
CA LEU A 164 11.31 -5.81 -4.62
C LEU A 164 12.54 -6.34 -3.87
N ASP A 165 12.92 -5.72 -2.76
CA ASP A 165 14.04 -6.15 -1.94
C ASP A 165 13.64 -7.35 -1.05
N GLY A 166 12.62 -7.17 -0.21
CA GLY A 166 12.32 -8.06 0.91
C GLY A 166 11.14 -9.01 0.74
N CYS A 167 10.35 -8.92 -0.33
CA CYS A 167 9.17 -9.79 -0.49
C CYS A 167 9.51 -11.05 -1.30
N ASP A 168 9.82 -12.15 -0.61
CA ASP A 168 10.25 -13.41 -1.25
C ASP A 168 9.20 -14.06 -2.14
N ARG A 169 7.92 -13.85 -1.83
CA ARG A 169 6.77 -14.40 -2.57
C ARG A 169 6.35 -13.53 -3.77
N LEU A 170 6.97 -12.36 -3.96
CA LEU A 170 6.56 -11.37 -4.95
C LEU A 170 6.44 -11.92 -6.36
N GLU A 171 7.46 -12.63 -6.85
CA GLU A 171 7.46 -13.12 -8.24
C GLU A 171 6.39 -14.19 -8.47
N VAL A 172 6.24 -15.11 -7.51
CA VAL A 172 5.27 -16.21 -7.59
C VAL A 172 3.84 -15.66 -7.54
N GLU A 173 3.56 -14.73 -6.63
CA GLU A 173 2.24 -14.10 -6.54
C GLU A 173 1.91 -13.28 -7.79
N VAL A 174 2.87 -12.50 -8.32
CA VAL A 174 2.64 -11.73 -9.57
C VAL A 174 2.42 -12.65 -10.76
N GLN A 175 3.13 -13.78 -10.85
CA GLN A 175 2.93 -14.75 -11.93
C GLN A 175 1.52 -15.36 -11.90
N GLN A 176 0.99 -15.64 -10.70
CA GLN A 176 -0.32 -16.24 -10.48
C GLN A 176 -1.48 -15.23 -10.52
N ALA A 177 -1.19 -13.94 -10.47
CA ALA A 177 -2.19 -12.87 -10.50
C ALA A 177 -2.98 -12.80 -11.81
N ASP A 178 -4.07 -12.04 -11.79
CA ASP A 178 -4.88 -11.77 -12.99
C ASP A 178 -4.03 -11.20 -14.14
N ALA A 179 -4.40 -11.55 -15.36
CA ALA A 179 -3.65 -11.16 -16.55
C ALA A 179 -3.54 -9.63 -16.71
N GLU A 180 -4.53 -8.87 -16.24
CA GLU A 180 -4.53 -7.41 -16.32
C GLU A 180 -3.46 -6.78 -15.44
N VAL A 181 -3.42 -7.13 -14.15
CA VAL A 181 -2.42 -6.59 -13.21
C VAL A 181 -1.01 -7.03 -13.60
N ARG A 182 -0.84 -8.29 -14.06
CA ARG A 182 0.46 -8.79 -14.54
C ARG A 182 0.98 -8.01 -15.75
N LYS A 183 0.11 -7.72 -16.72
CA LYS A 183 0.45 -6.90 -17.90
C LYS A 183 0.78 -5.46 -17.52
N PHE A 184 0.01 -4.86 -16.60
CA PHE A 184 0.28 -3.52 -16.10
C PHE A 184 1.66 -3.42 -15.44
N LEU A 185 1.96 -4.33 -14.50
CA LEU A 185 3.24 -4.37 -13.80
C LEU A 185 4.40 -4.56 -14.79
N SER A 186 4.30 -5.55 -15.68
CA SER A 186 5.33 -5.80 -16.70
C SER A 186 5.56 -4.59 -17.61
N ALA A 187 4.50 -3.92 -18.07
CA ALA A 187 4.60 -2.76 -18.93
C ALA A 187 5.27 -1.58 -18.21
N TRP A 188 4.87 -1.30 -16.97
CA TRP A 188 5.44 -0.20 -16.19
C TRP A 188 6.91 -0.42 -15.85
N PHE A 189 7.27 -1.62 -15.37
CA PHE A 189 8.67 -1.93 -15.11
C PHE A 189 9.51 -1.87 -16.38
N ARG A 190 8.96 -2.26 -17.54
CA ARG A 190 9.68 -2.16 -18.82
C ARG A 190 9.95 -0.70 -19.21
N SER A 191 8.99 0.21 -18.99
CA SER A 191 9.16 1.62 -19.34
C SER A 191 10.04 2.37 -18.36
N GLU A 192 9.94 2.08 -17.06
CA GLU A 192 10.58 2.88 -15.99
C GLU A 192 11.83 2.22 -15.38
N ARG A 193 12.30 1.07 -15.91
CA ARG A 193 13.44 0.31 -15.34
C ARG A 193 14.66 1.18 -15.04
N GLU A 194 15.01 2.10 -15.94
CA GLU A 194 16.24 2.90 -15.80
C GLU A 194 16.11 3.90 -14.65
N GLY A 195 14.96 4.56 -14.53
CA GLY A 195 14.66 5.48 -13.42
C GLY A 195 14.65 4.78 -12.07
N ILE A 196 14.06 3.57 -12.00
CA ILE A 196 14.07 2.78 -10.76
C ILE A 196 15.50 2.34 -10.43
N TRP A 197 16.26 1.83 -11.41
CA TRP A 197 17.62 1.33 -11.18
C TRP A 197 18.58 2.38 -10.65
N GLU A 198 18.39 3.64 -11.05
CA GLU A 198 19.18 4.78 -10.61
C GLU A 198 18.98 5.03 -9.10
N VAL A 199 17.75 4.89 -8.61
CA VAL A 199 17.40 5.21 -7.22
C VAL A 199 17.51 4.05 -6.24
N ILE A 200 17.66 2.80 -6.70
CA ILE A 200 17.86 1.62 -5.83
C ILE A 200 18.89 1.89 -4.71
N PRO A 201 20.09 2.44 -4.98
CA PRO A 201 21.08 2.65 -3.92
C PRO A 201 20.67 3.69 -2.86
N ALA A 202 19.72 4.58 -3.19
CA ALA A 202 19.21 5.60 -2.26
C ALA A 202 18.21 5.01 -1.26
N PHE A 203 17.47 3.97 -1.66
CA PHE A 203 16.43 3.32 -0.84
C PHE A 203 16.89 2.05 -0.15
N LEU A 204 18.14 1.61 -0.35
CA LEU A 204 18.71 0.47 0.35
C LEU A 204 19.62 0.90 1.49
N SER A 205 19.44 0.27 2.65
CA SER A 205 20.33 0.47 3.79
C SER A 205 21.79 0.12 3.44
N PRO A 206 22.78 0.67 4.17
CA PRO A 206 24.18 0.29 3.95
C PRO A 206 24.40 -1.23 4.06
N ALA A 207 23.70 -1.90 4.99
CA ALA A 207 23.78 -3.35 5.15
C ALA A 207 23.22 -4.08 3.92
N ALA A 208 22.03 -3.70 3.44
CA ALA A 208 21.41 -4.28 2.24
C ALA A 208 22.28 -4.07 0.99
N ARG A 209 22.87 -2.87 0.83
CA ARG A 209 23.80 -2.58 -0.28
C ARG A 209 25.03 -3.48 -0.23
N ASN A 210 25.65 -3.63 0.94
CA ASN A 210 26.82 -4.50 1.13
C ASN A 210 26.49 -5.99 0.94
N ALA A 211 25.26 -6.40 1.26
CA ALA A 211 24.75 -7.75 1.01
C ALA A 211 24.39 -8.02 -0.46
N GLY A 212 24.60 -7.06 -1.36
CA GLY A 212 24.33 -7.23 -2.79
C GLY A 212 22.86 -7.14 -3.18
N ARG A 213 21.98 -6.70 -2.28
CA ARG A 213 20.53 -6.61 -2.50
C ARG A 213 20.13 -5.71 -3.67
N GLY A 214 20.93 -4.70 -3.99
CA GLY A 214 20.72 -3.88 -5.19
C GLY A 214 20.77 -4.68 -6.50
N ARG A 215 21.54 -5.78 -6.55
CA ARG A 215 21.53 -6.70 -7.70
C ARG A 215 20.23 -7.52 -7.73
N LEU A 216 19.81 -8.04 -6.58
CA LEU A 216 18.56 -8.79 -6.44
C LEU A 216 17.35 -7.99 -6.93
N VAL A 217 17.24 -6.72 -6.51
CA VAL A 217 16.16 -5.83 -6.95
C VAL A 217 16.15 -5.67 -8.47
N ARG A 218 17.31 -5.46 -9.10
CA ARG A 218 17.42 -5.36 -10.57
C ARG A 218 17.01 -6.65 -11.28
N GLU A 219 17.46 -7.80 -10.76
CA GLU A 219 17.08 -9.11 -11.31
C GLU A 219 15.58 -9.37 -11.19
N ARG A 220 14.96 -9.00 -10.05
CA ARG A 220 13.51 -9.07 -9.85
C ARG A 220 12.75 -8.19 -10.85
N ILE A 221 13.20 -6.96 -11.08
CA ILE A 221 12.63 -6.07 -12.12
C ILE A 221 12.67 -6.73 -13.50
N GLU A 222 13.82 -7.29 -13.90
CA GLU A 222 13.94 -7.98 -15.19
C GLU A 222 13.00 -9.19 -15.28
N ARG A 223 12.87 -9.99 -14.21
CA ARG A 223 11.92 -11.10 -14.19
C ARG A 223 10.48 -10.62 -14.35
N LEU A 224 10.06 -9.59 -13.63
CA LEU A 224 8.72 -9.00 -13.73
C LEU A 224 8.40 -8.47 -15.14
N ILE A 225 9.40 -7.89 -15.84
CA ILE A 225 9.25 -7.44 -17.23
C ILE A 225 8.86 -8.60 -18.16
N HIS A 226 9.25 -9.83 -17.85
CA HIS A 226 9.00 -11.01 -18.67
C HIS A 226 7.78 -11.86 -18.25
N LEU A 227 7.01 -11.43 -17.25
CA LEU A 227 5.83 -12.18 -16.76
C LEU A 227 4.53 -11.94 -17.56
N ALA A 228 4.51 -11.03 -18.54
CA ALA A 228 3.31 -10.70 -19.32
C ALA A 228 3.12 -11.50 -20.61
#